data_AF-A0A067MCF5-F1
#
_entry.id   AF-A0A067MCF5-F1
#
_cell.length_a   1.000
_cell.length_b   1.000
_cell.length_c   1.000
_cell.angle_alpha   90.00
_cell.angle_beta   90.00
_cell.angle_gamma   90.00
#
_symmetry.space_group_name_H-M   'P 1'
#
loop_
_entity.id
_entity.type
_entity.pdbx_description
1 polymer ?
#
loop_
_entity_poly.entity_id
_entity_poly.type
_entity_poly.pdbx_seq_one_letter_code
_entity_poly.pdbx_strand_id
1 'polypeptide(L)'
;MSEPKLKNGEYVITHVATGYHPGLSVYATDQVVRLISGDQGAYFFWELEKGTEDESYFLRLLVKDGVPAYAYAVDRNVMLGGKCEWHIGPCSSTSSTYTVTPSQTPNLEWSMDNFIAVPGIPVAAAAITLHDRSEDPRERVWSEWRFRIITEY
;
A
#
# COMPACT_ATOMS: atom_id res chain seq x y z
N MET A 1 -14.05 -18.34 13.70
CA MET A 1 -14.08 -18.00 12.27
C MET A 1 -12.66 -17.64 11.90
N SER A 2 -12.08 -18.31 10.91
CA SER A 2 -10.68 -18.11 10.51
C SER A 2 -10.52 -16.75 9.85
N GLU A 3 -9.52 -15.99 10.26
CA GLU A 3 -9.22 -14.65 9.74
C GLU A 3 -8.89 -14.71 8.24
N PRO A 4 -9.29 -13.70 7.44
CA PRO A 4 -8.98 -13.68 6.01
C PRO A 4 -7.47 -13.44 5.80
N LYS A 5 -6.70 -14.53 5.67
CA LYS A 5 -5.28 -14.46 5.30
C LYS A 5 -5.15 -14.16 3.80
N LEU A 6 -4.33 -13.16 3.47
CA LEU A 6 -3.91 -12.92 2.08
C LEU A 6 -3.08 -14.11 1.58
N LYS A 7 -3.07 -14.30 0.25
CA LYS A 7 -2.34 -15.39 -0.41
C LYS A 7 -1.26 -14.79 -1.30
N ASN A 8 -0.38 -15.65 -1.81
CA ASN A 8 0.49 -15.24 -2.90
C ASN A 8 -0.34 -14.98 -4.15
N GLY A 9 0.00 -13.92 -4.88
CA GLY A 9 -0.76 -13.58 -6.07
C GLY A 9 -0.62 -12.14 -6.50
N GLU A 10 -1.36 -11.81 -7.56
CA GLU A 10 -1.50 -10.47 -8.09
C GLU A 10 -2.75 -9.81 -7.52
N TYR A 11 -2.62 -8.56 -7.08
CA TYR A 11 -3.65 -7.82 -6.40
C TYR A 11 -3.81 -6.42 -7.00
N VAL A 12 -5.06 -5.95 -7.02
CA VAL A 12 -5.34 -4.51 -7.02
C VAL A 12 -5.42 -4.06 -5.56
N ILE A 13 -4.59 -3.08 -5.22
CA ILE A 13 -4.63 -2.41 -3.92
C ILE A 13 -5.39 -1.10 -4.08
N THR A 14 -6.32 -0.82 -3.17
CA THR A 14 -7.15 0.39 -3.21
C THR A 14 -7.22 1.02 -1.82
N HIS A 15 -6.90 2.31 -1.74
CA HIS A 15 -7.05 3.07 -0.51
C HIS A 15 -8.55 3.26 -0.19
N VAL A 16 -8.95 2.98 1.05
CA VAL A 16 -10.38 2.91 1.44
C VAL A 16 -11.06 4.26 1.33
N ALA A 17 -10.43 5.33 1.81
CA ALA A 17 -11.06 6.66 1.87
C ALA A 17 -11.22 7.33 0.50
N THR A 18 -10.24 7.14 -0.39
CA THR A 18 -10.17 7.86 -1.67
C THR A 18 -10.54 7.00 -2.88
N GLY A 19 -10.48 5.68 -2.76
CA GLY A 19 -10.63 4.76 -3.89
C GLY A 19 -9.44 4.75 -4.86
N TYR A 20 -8.32 5.40 -4.51
CA TYR A 20 -7.15 5.51 -5.39
C TYR A 20 -6.19 4.32 -5.21
N HIS A 21 -5.31 4.15 -6.18
CA HIS A 21 -4.37 3.03 -6.24
C HIS A 21 -2.94 3.48 -5.93
N PRO A 22 -2.20 2.80 -5.05
CA PRO A 22 -0.77 3.08 -4.88
C PRO A 22 -0.01 2.60 -6.12
N GLY A 23 0.81 3.47 -6.69
CA GLY A 23 1.62 3.17 -7.89
C GLY A 23 2.66 4.25 -8.17
N LEU A 24 3.34 4.15 -9.30
CA LEU A 24 4.22 5.22 -9.78
C LEU A 24 3.43 6.22 -10.62
N SER A 25 3.67 7.50 -10.38
CA SER A 25 3.18 8.54 -11.29
C SER A 25 4.05 8.59 -12.53
N VAL A 26 3.44 8.53 -13.72
CA VAL A 26 4.14 8.73 -15.01
C VAL A 26 4.73 10.13 -15.17
N TYR A 27 4.31 11.07 -14.33
CA TYR A 27 4.80 12.46 -14.34
C TYR A 27 5.93 12.69 -13.33
N ALA A 28 6.24 11.71 -12.47
CA ALA A 28 7.30 11.83 -11.49
C ALA A 28 8.62 11.27 -12.04
N THR A 29 9.72 11.94 -11.73
CA THR A 29 11.08 11.48 -12.06
C THR A 29 11.72 10.66 -10.93
N ASP A 30 11.06 10.57 -9.78
CA ASP A 30 11.48 9.76 -8.64
C ASP A 30 10.75 8.40 -8.59
N GLN A 31 11.16 7.56 -7.65
CA GLN A 31 10.60 6.22 -7.44
C GLN A 31 9.58 6.18 -6.28
N VAL A 32 9.01 7.32 -5.92
CA VAL A 32 8.08 7.41 -4.79
C VAL A 32 6.71 6.87 -5.20
N VAL A 33 6.17 5.96 -4.38
CA VAL A 33 4.82 5.40 -4.54
C VAL A 33 3.80 6.45 -4.12
N ARG A 34 2.82 6.69 -4.99
CA ARG A 34 1.78 7.73 -4.86
C ARG A 34 0.41 7.14 -5.11
N LEU A 35 -0.63 7.82 -4.62
CA LEU A 35 -2.01 7.47 -4.96
C LEU A 35 -2.42 8.04 -6.33
N ILE A 36 -2.89 7.16 -7.20
CA ILE A 36 -3.32 7.47 -8.55
C ILE A 36 -4.84 7.24 -8.68
N SER A 37 -5.57 8.24 -9.18
CA SER A 37 -7.02 8.15 -9.42
C SER A 37 -7.35 7.31 -10.66
N GLY A 38 -8.47 6.57 -10.66
CA GLY A 38 -9.00 5.90 -11.87
C GLY A 38 -9.53 6.93 -12.87
N ASP A 39 -9.26 6.90 -14.18
CA ASP A 39 -8.96 5.83 -15.15
C ASP A 39 -7.49 5.37 -15.30
N GLN A 40 -6.52 5.99 -14.63
CA GLN A 40 -5.10 5.62 -14.76
C GLN A 40 -4.72 4.38 -13.91
N GLY A 41 -5.62 3.95 -13.02
CA GLY A 41 -5.43 2.83 -12.10
C GLY A 41 -5.49 1.43 -12.73
N ALA A 42 -5.98 1.29 -13.97
CA ALA A 42 -6.08 0.00 -14.66
C ALA A 42 -4.74 -0.64 -15.02
N TYR A 43 -3.61 0.02 -14.69
CA TYR A 43 -2.26 -0.36 -15.09
C TYR A 43 -1.34 -0.75 -13.93
N PHE A 44 -1.81 -0.69 -12.67
CA PHE A 44 -0.99 -0.97 -11.50
C PHE A 44 -1.48 -2.23 -10.79
N PHE A 45 -0.67 -3.29 -10.87
CA PHE A 45 -0.90 -4.52 -10.13
C PHE A 45 0.23 -4.72 -9.14
N TRP A 46 -0.08 -5.27 -7.98
CA TRP A 46 0.90 -5.59 -6.97
C TRP A 46 0.98 -7.09 -6.81
N GLU A 47 2.16 -7.64 -6.95
CA GLU A 47 2.43 -9.02 -6.59
C GLU A 47 2.76 -9.08 -5.10
N LEU A 48 2.06 -9.95 -4.37
CA LEU A 48 2.35 -10.32 -2.99
C LEU A 48 3.10 -11.65 -3.00
N GLU A 49 4.34 -11.61 -2.50
CA GLU A 49 5.18 -12.78 -2.28
C GLU A 49 5.32 -12.98 -0.77
N LYS A 50 4.94 -14.14 -0.24
CA LYS A 50 5.02 -14.44 1.19
C LYS A 50 6.43 -14.16 1.74
N GLY A 51 6.49 -13.39 2.82
CA GLY A 51 7.70 -13.07 3.54
C GLY A 51 8.22 -14.23 4.40
N THR A 52 9.24 -13.93 5.20
CA THR A 52 9.84 -14.85 6.16
C THR A 52 9.06 -14.95 7.48
N GLU A 53 8.34 -13.89 7.85
CA GLU A 53 7.53 -13.80 9.07
C GLU A 53 6.07 -14.26 8.84
N ASP A 54 5.35 -14.51 9.94
CA ASP A 54 3.91 -14.78 9.82
C ASP A 54 3.18 -13.51 9.35
N GLU A 55 2.25 -13.69 8.41
CA GLU A 55 1.45 -12.59 7.83
C GLU A 55 2.25 -11.42 7.21
N SER A 56 3.52 -11.64 6.91
CA SER A 56 4.34 -10.72 6.14
C SER A 56 4.44 -11.08 4.65
N TYR A 57 4.73 -10.07 3.83
CA TYR A 57 4.85 -10.16 2.38
C TYR A 57 5.92 -9.19 1.85
N PHE A 58 6.54 -9.55 0.73
CA PHE A 58 7.20 -8.61 -0.16
C PHE A 58 6.16 -8.12 -1.18
N LEU A 59 6.05 -6.81 -1.37
CA LEU A 59 5.18 -6.22 -2.38
C LEU A 59 6.02 -5.78 -3.58
N ARG A 60 5.65 -6.24 -4.77
CA ARG A 60 6.29 -5.88 -6.04
C ARG A 60 5.29 -5.20 -6.96
N LEU A 61 5.57 -3.96 -7.36
CA LEU A 61 4.72 -3.26 -8.33
C LEU A 61 5.00 -3.82 -9.74
N LEU A 62 3.95 -4.28 -10.39
CA LEU A 62 3.91 -4.65 -11.79
C LEU A 62 3.35 -3.46 -12.57
N VAL A 63 4.21 -2.84 -13.38
CA VAL A 63 3.81 -1.76 -14.30
C VAL A 63 3.82 -2.33 -15.70
N LYS A 64 2.76 -2.07 -16.46
CA LYS A 64 2.72 -2.43 -17.88
C LYS A 64 3.90 -1.79 -18.61
N ASP A 65 4.70 -2.62 -19.29
CA ASP A 65 5.92 -2.21 -20.02
C ASP A 65 7.10 -1.72 -19.14
N GLY A 66 6.99 -1.84 -17.81
CA GLY A 66 8.04 -1.51 -16.86
C GLY A 66 8.73 -2.75 -16.26
N VAL A 67 9.92 -2.54 -15.69
CA VAL A 67 10.60 -3.57 -14.89
C VAL A 67 9.90 -3.66 -13.53
N PRO A 68 9.42 -4.84 -13.09
CA PRO A 68 8.86 -5.01 -11.76
C PRO A 68 9.83 -4.58 -10.66
N ALA A 69 9.34 -3.84 -9.68
CA ALA A 69 10.18 -3.30 -8.60
C ALA A 69 9.53 -3.53 -7.24
N TYR A 70 10.32 -3.96 -6.27
CA TYR A 70 9.87 -4.14 -4.90
C TYR A 70 9.67 -2.78 -4.21
N ALA A 71 8.67 -2.72 -3.34
CA ALA A 71 8.45 -1.59 -2.46
C ALA A 71 9.30 -1.70 -1.19
N TYR A 72 9.79 -0.54 -0.73
CA TYR A 72 10.54 -0.42 0.52
C TYR A 72 10.26 0.90 1.22
N ALA A 73 10.42 0.89 2.54
CA ALA A 73 10.27 2.04 3.41
C ALA A 73 11.58 2.84 3.50
N VAL A 74 11.53 4.17 3.31
CA VAL A 74 12.65 5.09 3.55
C VAL A 74 12.13 6.39 4.16
N ASP A 75 12.72 6.78 5.29
CA ASP A 75 12.33 7.94 6.10
C ASP A 75 10.84 7.94 6.45
N ARG A 76 10.00 8.50 5.58
CA ARG A 76 8.54 8.57 5.69
C ARG A 76 7.83 8.25 4.38
N ASN A 77 8.52 7.65 3.42
CA ASN A 77 7.98 7.38 2.09
C ASN A 77 8.05 5.88 1.79
N VAL A 78 7.11 5.43 0.98
CA VAL A 78 7.26 4.15 0.25
C VAL A 78 7.89 4.45 -1.11
N MET A 79 8.97 3.74 -1.40
CA MET A 79 9.72 3.86 -2.65
C MET A 79 9.81 2.53 -3.38
N LEU A 80 10.15 2.56 -4.66
CA LEU A 80 10.44 1.38 -5.48
C LEU A 80 11.93 1.22 -5.78
N GLY A 81 12.38 -0.03 -5.92
CA GLY A 81 13.75 -0.38 -6.31
C GLY A 81 14.62 -0.92 -5.16
N GLY A 82 14.09 -0.96 -3.95
CA GLY A 82 14.64 -1.70 -2.80
C GLY A 82 13.72 -2.84 -2.39
N LYS A 83 14.13 -3.69 -1.44
CA LYS A 83 13.31 -4.82 -0.95
C LYS A 83 13.08 -4.69 0.54
N CYS A 84 11.81 -4.62 0.95
CA CYS A 84 11.36 -4.57 2.34
C CYS A 84 10.26 -5.60 2.56
N GLU A 85 10.24 -6.16 3.75
CA GLU A 85 9.18 -7.06 4.22
C GLU A 85 8.10 -6.23 4.93
N TRP A 86 6.85 -6.57 4.69
CA TRP A 86 5.68 -5.81 5.16
C TRP A 86 4.70 -6.73 5.85
N HIS A 87 4.31 -6.42 7.09
CA HIS A 87 3.17 -7.07 7.71
C HIS A 87 1.87 -6.50 7.15
N ILE A 88 0.96 -7.39 6.76
CA ILE A 88 -0.36 -7.01 6.24
C ILE A 88 -1.42 -7.69 7.11
N GLY A 89 -1.97 -6.93 8.05
CA GLY A 89 -2.92 -7.42 9.04
C GLY A 89 -4.33 -6.85 8.82
N PRO A 90 -5.40 -7.60 9.18
CA PRO A 90 -6.76 -7.10 9.08
C PRO A 90 -7.00 -5.94 10.06
N CYS A 91 -7.70 -4.89 9.63
CA CYS A 91 -8.04 -3.75 10.51
C CYS A 91 -9.00 -4.14 11.65
N SER A 92 -9.84 -5.14 11.38
CA SER A 92 -10.72 -5.80 12.34
C SER A 92 -11.04 -7.22 11.85
N SER A 93 -11.50 -8.09 12.75
CA SER A 93 -11.84 -9.49 12.45
C SER A 93 -12.99 -9.67 11.45
N THR A 94 -13.71 -8.60 11.12
CA THR A 94 -14.86 -8.60 10.20
C THR A 94 -14.65 -7.72 8.97
N SER A 95 -13.51 -7.01 8.88
CA SER A 95 -13.23 -6.10 7.78
C SER A 95 -12.52 -6.81 6.63
N SER A 96 -12.81 -6.39 5.40
CA SER A 96 -12.01 -6.70 4.21
C SER A 96 -10.92 -5.66 3.96
N THR A 97 -10.59 -4.86 4.98
CA THR A 97 -9.55 -3.83 4.96
C THR A 97 -8.36 -4.25 5.82
N TYR A 98 -7.18 -3.82 5.38
CA TYR A 98 -5.90 -4.21 5.94
C TYR A 98 -5.05 -2.97 6.22
N THR A 99 -4.20 -3.05 7.23
CA THR A 99 -3.08 -2.12 7.42
C THR A 99 -1.81 -2.74 6.82
N VAL A 100 -0.86 -1.89 6.44
CA VAL A 100 0.43 -2.33 5.88
C VAL A 100 1.55 -1.65 6.66
N THR A 101 2.39 -2.42 7.35
CA THR A 101 3.50 -1.90 8.17
C THR A 101 4.83 -2.52 7.76
N PRO A 102 5.94 -1.78 7.70
CA PRO A 102 7.26 -2.36 7.46
C PRO A 102 7.69 -3.21 8.66
N SER A 103 8.16 -4.43 8.43
CA SER A 103 8.61 -5.33 9.52
C SER A 103 9.73 -4.72 10.38
N GLN A 104 10.63 -3.92 9.79
CA GLN A 104 11.77 -3.33 10.50
C GLN A 104 11.36 -2.13 11.38
N THR A 105 10.23 -1.50 11.06
CA THR A 105 9.70 -0.33 11.78
C THR A 105 8.19 -0.52 11.91
N PRO A 106 7.71 -1.32 12.88
CA PRO A 106 6.30 -1.68 12.98
C PRO A 106 5.40 -0.56 13.55
N ASN A 107 5.99 0.50 14.09
CA ASN A 107 5.25 1.68 14.63
C ASN A 107 4.80 2.67 13.55
N LEU A 108 4.92 2.24 12.30
CA LEU A 108 5.00 3.03 11.11
C LEU A 108 4.13 2.29 10.10
N GLU A 109 3.15 2.94 9.50
CA GLU A 109 2.17 2.29 8.62
C GLU A 109 1.99 3.07 7.32
N TRP A 110 1.65 2.36 6.24
CA TRP A 110 1.20 3.01 5.01
C TRP A 110 -0.04 3.83 5.32
N SER A 111 0.11 5.13 5.29
CA SER A 111 -0.93 6.09 5.54
C SER A 111 -0.92 7.21 4.51
N MET A 112 -2.00 7.95 4.48
CA MET A 112 -2.12 9.19 3.73
C MET A 112 -2.16 10.35 4.72
N ASP A 113 -1.07 11.11 4.81
CA ASP A 113 -1.09 12.35 5.59
C ASP A 113 -2.13 13.33 5.03
N ASN A 114 -2.84 14.01 5.94
CA ASN A 114 -3.96 14.92 5.69
C ASN A 114 -3.74 15.87 4.48
N PHE A 115 -4.36 15.50 3.36
CA PHE A 115 -4.90 16.32 2.27
C PHE A 115 -4.08 17.52 1.74
N ILE A 116 -3.50 17.34 0.54
CA ILE A 116 -3.67 18.29 -0.58
C ILE A 116 -3.95 17.47 -1.85
N ALA A 117 -5.22 17.22 -2.16
CA ALA A 117 -5.62 16.80 -3.50
C ALA A 117 -5.72 18.04 -4.40
N VAL A 118 -4.60 18.49 -4.95
CA VAL A 118 -4.62 19.46 -6.06
C VAL A 118 -4.58 18.67 -7.37
N PRO A 119 -5.58 18.83 -8.26
CA PRO A 119 -5.55 18.20 -9.57
C PRO A 119 -4.26 18.56 -10.34
N GLY A 120 -3.54 17.54 -10.81
CA GLY A 120 -2.31 17.74 -11.60
C GLY A 120 -1.01 17.86 -10.80
N ILE A 121 -1.04 17.70 -9.47
CA ILE A 121 0.16 17.64 -8.63
C ILE A 121 0.37 16.19 -8.17
N PRO A 122 1.56 15.59 -8.32
CA PRO A 122 1.84 14.23 -7.89
C PRO A 122 1.46 14.05 -6.42
N VAL A 123 0.45 13.21 -6.20
CA VAL A 123 -0.17 12.95 -4.90
C VAL A 123 0.88 12.42 -3.92
N ALA A 124 0.76 12.82 -2.66
CA ALA A 124 1.69 12.52 -1.57
C ALA A 124 2.27 11.09 -1.64
N ALA A 125 3.55 10.97 -1.28
CA ALA A 125 4.13 9.68 -0.99
C ALA A 125 3.21 8.92 -0.02
N ALA A 126 3.09 7.59 -0.16
CA ALA A 126 2.57 6.79 0.94
C ALA A 126 3.41 7.13 2.17
N ALA A 127 2.79 7.88 3.09
CA ALA A 127 3.45 8.40 4.26
C ALA A 127 3.55 7.25 5.24
N ILE A 128 4.72 7.05 5.80
CA ILE A 128 4.85 6.15 6.93
C ILE A 128 4.59 6.99 8.18
N THR A 129 3.33 7.05 8.60
CA THR A 129 2.92 7.90 9.72
C THR A 129 3.12 7.16 11.03
N LEU A 130 3.59 7.87 12.06
CA LEU A 130 3.67 7.34 13.42
C LEU A 130 2.26 6.97 13.86
N HIS A 131 2.12 5.76 14.37
CA HIS A 131 0.89 5.25 14.93
C HIS A 131 0.58 5.99 16.24
N ASP A 132 0.14 7.24 16.18
CA ASP A 132 -0.60 7.82 17.29
C ASP A 132 -1.98 7.19 17.21
N ARG A 133 -2.31 6.36 18.19
CA ARG A 133 -3.65 5.74 18.29
C ARG A 133 -4.63 6.84 18.66
N SER A 134 -4.85 7.80 17.77
CA SER A 134 -5.96 8.71 17.94
C SER A 134 -7.21 7.85 17.97
N GLU A 135 -8.00 8.04 19.03
CA GLU A 135 -9.26 7.33 19.21
C GLU A 135 -10.31 7.79 18.18
N ASP A 136 -9.96 8.70 17.26
CA ASP A 136 -10.82 9.16 16.18
C ASP A 136 -10.83 8.14 15.02
N PRO A 137 -11.94 7.43 14.80
CA PRO A 137 -12.08 6.48 13.70
C PRO A 137 -11.88 7.11 12.32
N ARG A 138 -12.02 8.44 12.19
CA ARG A 138 -11.81 9.18 10.94
C ARG A 138 -10.34 9.32 10.57
N GLU A 139 -9.43 9.26 11.53
CA GLU A 139 -8.00 9.29 11.25
C GLU A 139 -7.49 7.90 10.83
N ARG A 140 -8.14 6.84 11.33
CA ARG A 140 -7.77 5.46 11.02
C ARG A 140 -8.00 5.07 9.55
N VAL A 141 -9.02 5.64 8.91
CA VAL A 141 -9.37 5.33 7.50
C VAL A 141 -8.26 5.69 6.50
N TRP A 142 -7.33 6.57 6.89
CA TRP A 142 -6.18 6.97 6.07
C TRP A 142 -5.08 5.92 5.97
N SER A 143 -5.14 4.89 6.82
CA SER A 143 -4.20 3.76 6.83
C SER A 143 -4.85 2.44 6.41
N GLU A 144 -6.09 2.50 5.89
CA GLU A 144 -6.85 1.32 5.50
C GLU A 144 -6.79 1.07 3.98
N TRP A 145 -6.49 -0.19 3.63
CA TRP A 145 -6.29 -0.65 2.26
C TRP A 145 -7.15 -1.87 1.95
N ARG A 146 -7.73 -1.92 0.76
CA ARG A 146 -8.42 -3.11 0.24
C ARG A 146 -7.50 -3.84 -0.73
N PHE A 147 -7.43 -5.15 -0.57
CA PHE A 147 -6.69 -6.05 -1.44
C PHE A 147 -7.69 -6.91 -2.22
N ARG A 148 -7.73 -6.73 -3.54
CA ARG A 148 -8.56 -7.56 -4.43
C ARG A 148 -7.66 -8.41 -5.30
N ILE A 149 -7.71 -9.73 -5.10
CA ILE A 149 -6.93 -10.67 -5.89
C ILE A 149 -7.40 -10.70 -7.35
N ILE A 150 -6.45 -10.84 -8.25
CA ILE A 150 -6.63 -11.00 -9.70
C ILE A 150 -6.29 -12.44 -10.07
N THR A 151 -5.10 -12.88 -9.65
CA THR A 151 -4.55 -14.19 -9.91
C THR A 151 -3.94 -14.74 -8.62
N GLU A 152 -4.14 -16.03 -8.35
CA GLU A 152 -3.57 -16.77 -7.21
C GLU A 152 -2.56 -17.79 -7.73
N TYR A 153 -1.51 -18.07 -6.94
CA TYR A 153 -0.49 -19.08 -7.25
C TYR A 153 -0.23 -20.02 -6.08
#